data_AF-A0A3D4TXG1-F1
#
_entry.id   AF-A0A3D4TXG1-F1
#
_cell.length_a   1.000
_cell.length_b   1.000
_cell.length_c   1.000
_cell.angle_alpha   90.00
_cell.angle_beta   90.00
_cell.angle_gamma   90.00
#
_symmetry.space_group_name_H-M   'P 1'
#
loop_
_entity.id
_entity.type
_entity.pdbx_description
1 polymer ?
#
loop_
_entity_poly.entity_id
_entity_poly.type
_entity_poly.pdbx_seq_one_letter_code
_entity_poly.pdbx_strand_id
1 'polypeptide(L)'
;MNTPDWNSYYSLNAKGSWAYYCSVTNSLGKSDIFRVKIFEENPYVKVTGLILNKKDETLMLADTAYQILVNDQPFPGLKVDKVSASYEAMLPFGSLYTIKPSLNNWISVPNEVDTRGLKEYQETKLNLYLETKPYVFIKGNIIDTRTNQPISITKKPKVLINGIASDSVRYDSLTASYHALLPLDSIYILRAQVSNFIGRPDTVNVKNQTIFQEKEVNLYVTSKPWVEVRGTALDNNTLSPIIGNPNIKLVINGMVVDSIKIDAATGEFTIRLPFGKQYKTAITSKDFNPIENILDLSGYVESTVVNHNVFGEFKDANMAILSGKIINTKTEKPLEQGVPVKLKINGVVSPAFKYDSVNLEYILKLPVGYNYDLTPSVKNFYNKYEPLDLTKVKGKTKIPKNFYVTPIEVGQSVDIEHIYFETSKADLKPSSFKSLNALVAFLNEYPEVTVEISGHTDNVGSASINLTISEKRAKAVADYVVSQGVPRSRVVSKGYGLTKPKYTNKTSQGRAKNRRVEFMITGI
;
A
#
# COMPACT_ATOMS: atom_id res chain seq x y z
N MET A 1 -58.39 -51.53 -49.44
CA MET A 1 -58.98 -51.29 -50.77
C MET A 1 -59.36 -52.64 -51.35
N ASN A 2 -60.65 -52.90 -51.49
CA ASN A 2 -61.17 -54.01 -52.29
C ASN A 2 -62.62 -53.66 -52.64
N THR A 3 -62.80 -52.89 -53.71
CA THR A 3 -64.12 -52.61 -54.28
C THR A 3 -64.37 -53.55 -55.47
N PRO A 4 -65.63 -53.75 -55.87
CA PRO A 4 -65.98 -54.66 -56.97
C PRO A 4 -65.31 -54.32 -58.32
N ASP A 5 -64.94 -53.04 -58.52
CA ASP A 5 -64.46 -52.51 -59.81
C ASP A 5 -62.93 -52.53 -60.00
N TRP A 6 -62.21 -53.43 -59.31
CA TRP A 6 -60.76 -53.64 -59.49
C TRP A 6 -59.86 -52.44 -59.12
N ASN A 7 -59.97 -51.97 -57.87
CA ASN A 7 -58.98 -51.05 -57.28
C ASN A 7 -57.73 -51.84 -56.84
N SER A 8 -56.73 -51.95 -57.73
CA SER A 8 -55.54 -52.78 -57.51
C SER A 8 -54.30 -51.96 -57.09
N TYR A 9 -53.52 -52.54 -56.16
CA TYR A 9 -52.17 -52.20 -55.67
C TYR A 9 -51.79 -50.72 -55.53
N TYR A 10 -51.53 -50.27 -54.29
CA TYR A 10 -50.82 -49.01 -54.10
C TYR A 10 -49.31 -49.22 -54.20
N SER A 11 -48.62 -48.29 -54.85
CA SER A 11 -47.15 -48.20 -54.82
C SER A 11 -46.74 -47.08 -53.89
N LEU A 12 -45.74 -47.31 -53.06
CA LEU A 12 -45.15 -46.26 -52.24
C LEU A 12 -44.08 -45.50 -53.05
N ASN A 13 -43.90 -44.21 -52.80
CA ASN A 13 -42.66 -43.55 -53.25
C ASN A 13 -41.44 -44.13 -52.53
N ALA A 14 -40.24 -43.76 -52.99
CA ALA A 14 -38.97 -44.25 -52.46
C ALA A 14 -38.80 -44.11 -50.93
N LYS A 15 -39.49 -43.13 -50.32
CA LYS A 15 -39.46 -42.87 -48.88
C LYS A 15 -40.64 -43.45 -48.11
N GLY A 16 -41.61 -44.08 -48.76
CA GLY A 16 -42.80 -44.63 -48.09
C GLY A 16 -43.87 -43.61 -47.67
N SER A 17 -43.63 -42.32 -47.86
CA SER A 17 -44.43 -41.21 -47.36
C SER A 17 -45.70 -40.93 -48.17
N TRP A 18 -45.77 -41.43 -49.41
CA TRP A 18 -46.94 -41.31 -50.27
C TRP A 18 -47.29 -42.66 -50.87
N ALA A 19 -48.57 -43.03 -50.77
CA ALA A 19 -49.14 -44.15 -51.50
C ALA A 19 -49.85 -43.63 -52.76
N TYR A 20 -49.54 -44.22 -53.90
CA TYR A 20 -50.16 -43.92 -55.18
C TYR A 20 -51.07 -45.08 -55.56
N TYR A 21 -52.31 -44.80 -55.93
CA TYR A 21 -53.28 -45.82 -56.33
C TYR A 21 -54.13 -45.31 -57.49
N CYS A 22 -54.63 -46.21 -58.31
CA CYS A 22 -55.57 -45.87 -59.37
C CYS A 22 -57.00 -46.02 -58.86
N SER A 23 -57.88 -45.08 -59.20
CA SER A 23 -59.29 -45.13 -58.83
C SER A 23 -60.18 -44.59 -59.96
N VAL A 24 -61.31 -45.25 -60.16
CA VAL A 24 -62.40 -44.79 -61.04
C VAL A 24 -63.33 -43.81 -60.32
N THR A 25 -63.37 -43.87 -58.98
CA THR A 25 -64.15 -42.96 -58.14
C THR A 25 -63.51 -41.59 -58.11
N ASN A 26 -64.29 -40.53 -58.40
CA ASN A 26 -63.85 -39.12 -58.51
C ASN A 26 -62.77 -38.85 -59.57
N SER A 27 -62.65 -39.72 -60.58
CA SER A 27 -61.77 -39.51 -61.74
C SER A 27 -62.42 -38.56 -62.76
N LEU A 28 -61.60 -37.76 -63.45
CA LEU A 28 -62.01 -36.91 -64.56
C LEU A 28 -62.10 -37.68 -65.89
N GLY A 29 -61.63 -38.93 -65.92
CA GLY A 29 -61.70 -39.86 -67.05
C GLY A 29 -62.09 -41.28 -66.63
N LYS A 30 -61.64 -42.29 -67.39
CA LYS A 30 -61.93 -43.72 -67.09
C LYS A 30 -61.27 -44.22 -65.80
N SER A 31 -60.11 -43.67 -65.41
CA SER A 31 -59.38 -43.92 -64.16
C SER A 31 -58.26 -42.89 -64.04
N ASP A 32 -57.98 -42.39 -62.84
CA ASP A 32 -56.88 -41.46 -62.55
C ASP A 32 -55.96 -42.01 -61.45
N ILE A 33 -54.71 -41.52 -61.42
CA ILE A 33 -53.76 -41.80 -60.35
C ILE A 33 -53.98 -40.80 -59.22
N PHE A 34 -54.37 -41.31 -58.06
CA PHE A 34 -54.47 -40.55 -56.82
C PHE A 34 -53.25 -40.84 -55.96
N ARG A 35 -52.85 -39.85 -55.16
CA ARG A 35 -51.86 -40.02 -54.10
C ARG A 35 -52.47 -39.68 -52.75
N VAL A 36 -52.13 -40.47 -51.74
CA VAL A 36 -52.48 -40.23 -50.34
C VAL A 36 -51.19 -40.14 -49.55
N LYS A 37 -51.05 -39.07 -48.76
CA LYS A 37 -49.91 -38.91 -47.85
C LYS A 37 -50.07 -39.93 -46.73
N ILE A 38 -49.06 -40.77 -46.55
CA ILE A 38 -48.98 -41.75 -45.46
C ILE A 38 -48.29 -41.10 -44.24
N PHE A 39 -47.20 -40.36 -44.44
CA PHE A 39 -46.54 -39.54 -43.42
C PHE A 39 -45.72 -38.41 -44.05
N GLU A 40 -45.32 -37.40 -43.27
CA GLU A 40 -44.49 -36.29 -43.74
C GLU A 40 -43.01 -36.70 -43.83
N GLU A 41 -42.33 -36.41 -44.95
CA GLU A 41 -40.95 -36.87 -45.19
C GLU A 41 -39.91 -36.11 -44.38
N ASN A 42 -40.20 -34.84 -44.09
CA ASN A 42 -39.37 -33.98 -43.25
C ASN A 42 -40.27 -33.43 -42.15
N PRO A 43 -40.65 -34.25 -41.16
CA PRO A 43 -41.62 -33.82 -40.18
C PRO A 43 -40.95 -32.84 -39.21
N TYR A 44 -41.51 -31.63 -39.15
CA TYR A 44 -41.07 -30.57 -38.24
C TYR A 44 -42.26 -30.05 -37.44
N VAL A 45 -41.96 -29.53 -36.25
CA VAL A 45 -42.91 -28.69 -35.51
C VAL A 45 -42.70 -27.27 -36.00
N LYS A 46 -43.78 -26.65 -36.48
CA LYS A 46 -43.77 -25.22 -36.74
C LYS A 46 -44.09 -24.50 -35.45
N VAL A 47 -43.08 -23.86 -34.86
CA VAL A 47 -43.26 -23.02 -33.68
C VAL A 47 -43.40 -21.58 -34.14
N THR A 48 -44.47 -20.92 -33.73
CA THR A 48 -44.70 -19.50 -34.02
C THR A 48 -44.95 -18.73 -32.75
N GLY A 49 -44.64 -17.44 -32.71
CA GLY A 49 -44.98 -16.62 -31.56
C GLY A 49 -44.42 -15.22 -31.64
N LEU A 50 -44.58 -14.50 -30.53
CA LEU A 50 -44.10 -13.14 -30.35
C LEU A 50 -42.91 -13.10 -29.39
N ILE A 51 -42.09 -12.08 -29.53
CA ILE A 51 -40.97 -11.79 -28.64
C ILE A 51 -41.42 -10.63 -27.75
N LEU A 52 -41.56 -10.90 -26.46
CA LEU A 52 -42.20 -10.01 -25.50
C LEU A 52 -41.25 -9.64 -24.36
N ASN A 53 -41.44 -8.44 -23.81
CA ASN A 53 -40.91 -8.11 -22.50
C ASN A 53 -41.69 -8.91 -21.44
N LYS A 54 -40.97 -9.66 -20.59
CA LYS A 54 -41.60 -10.52 -19.58
C LYS A 54 -42.41 -9.74 -18.53
N LYS A 55 -42.03 -8.49 -18.25
CA LYS A 55 -42.60 -7.69 -17.16
C LYS A 55 -43.98 -7.13 -17.50
N ASP A 56 -44.16 -6.64 -18.72
CA ASP A 56 -45.34 -5.88 -19.15
C ASP A 56 -46.01 -6.45 -20.41
N GLU A 57 -45.50 -7.57 -20.94
CA GLU A 57 -45.99 -8.26 -22.14
C GLU A 57 -46.01 -7.38 -23.41
N THR A 58 -45.26 -6.28 -23.41
CA THR A 58 -45.14 -5.42 -24.59
C THR A 58 -44.25 -6.07 -25.66
N LEU A 59 -44.55 -5.78 -26.92
CA LEU A 59 -43.80 -6.29 -28.07
C LEU A 59 -42.37 -5.74 -28.08
N MET A 60 -41.39 -6.61 -28.34
CA MET A 60 -40.00 -6.21 -28.61
C MET A 60 -39.88 -5.71 -30.07
N LEU A 61 -40.40 -4.49 -30.32
CA LEU A 61 -40.55 -3.89 -31.65
C LEU A 61 -39.21 -3.59 -32.38
N ALA A 62 -39.33 -3.34 -33.70
CA ALA A 62 -38.25 -3.05 -34.63
C ALA A 62 -37.43 -1.81 -34.27
N ASP A 63 -36.36 -2.01 -33.51
CA ASP A 63 -35.10 -1.24 -33.57
C ASP A 63 -34.01 -1.90 -32.71
N THR A 64 -34.17 -3.18 -32.40
CA THR A 64 -33.32 -3.91 -31.45
C THR A 64 -32.59 -5.05 -32.16
N ALA A 65 -31.30 -5.18 -31.89
CA ALA A 65 -30.40 -6.13 -32.53
C ALA A 65 -30.56 -7.58 -31.98
N TYR A 66 -31.77 -7.99 -31.60
CA TYR A 66 -31.97 -9.32 -31.04
C TYR A 66 -31.91 -10.42 -32.09
N GLN A 67 -31.47 -11.61 -31.65
CA GLN A 67 -31.47 -12.86 -32.40
C GLN A 67 -32.22 -13.93 -31.60
N ILE A 68 -32.81 -14.92 -32.26
CA ILE A 68 -33.32 -16.11 -31.56
C ILE A 68 -32.30 -17.23 -31.76
N LEU A 69 -31.97 -17.91 -30.67
CA LEU A 69 -31.05 -19.03 -30.63
C LEU A 69 -31.83 -20.30 -30.37
N VAL A 70 -31.47 -21.37 -31.07
CA VAL A 70 -31.92 -22.73 -30.79
C VAL A 70 -30.70 -23.53 -30.35
N ASN A 71 -30.76 -24.12 -29.16
CA ASN A 71 -29.63 -24.79 -28.51
C ASN A 71 -28.37 -23.91 -28.47
N ASP A 72 -28.55 -22.63 -28.09
CA ASP A 72 -27.49 -21.61 -28.00
C ASP A 72 -26.80 -21.24 -29.32
N GLN A 73 -27.35 -21.64 -30.47
CA GLN A 73 -26.78 -21.36 -31.79
C GLN A 73 -27.81 -20.72 -32.72
N PRO A 74 -27.36 -19.95 -33.74
CA PRO A 74 -28.22 -19.52 -34.83
C PRO A 74 -28.83 -20.73 -35.55
N PHE A 75 -30.10 -20.64 -35.92
CA PHE A 75 -30.83 -21.77 -36.49
C PHE A 75 -31.30 -21.48 -37.93
N PRO A 76 -30.92 -22.30 -38.93
CA PRO A 76 -31.29 -22.05 -40.33
C PRO A 76 -32.81 -22.06 -40.62
N GLY A 77 -33.59 -22.85 -39.88
CA GLY A 77 -35.04 -22.95 -40.04
C GLY A 77 -35.83 -21.84 -39.33
N LEU A 78 -35.19 -20.74 -38.97
CA LEU A 78 -35.77 -19.63 -38.23
C LEU A 78 -36.02 -18.42 -39.15
N LYS A 79 -37.22 -17.86 -39.08
CA LYS A 79 -37.59 -16.57 -39.64
C LYS A 79 -38.04 -15.65 -38.52
N VAL A 80 -37.55 -14.41 -38.53
CA VAL A 80 -37.91 -13.40 -37.53
C VAL A 80 -38.38 -12.15 -38.27
N ASP A 81 -39.60 -11.72 -38.00
CA ASP A 81 -40.11 -10.42 -38.42
C ASP A 81 -39.93 -9.43 -37.26
N LYS A 82 -38.95 -8.56 -37.41
CA LYS A 82 -38.61 -7.56 -36.40
C LYS A 82 -39.66 -6.47 -36.26
N VAL A 83 -40.45 -6.18 -37.31
CA VAL A 83 -41.48 -5.11 -37.30
C VAL A 83 -42.63 -5.52 -36.41
N SER A 84 -43.10 -6.75 -36.56
CA SER A 84 -44.18 -7.32 -35.74
C SER A 84 -43.68 -8.01 -34.46
N ALA A 85 -42.37 -8.06 -34.24
CA ALA A 85 -41.73 -8.85 -33.17
C ALA A 85 -42.15 -10.32 -33.16
N SER A 86 -42.43 -10.89 -34.34
CA SER A 86 -42.89 -12.28 -34.48
C SER A 86 -41.80 -13.18 -35.05
N TYR A 87 -41.92 -14.48 -34.79
CA TYR A 87 -41.00 -15.47 -35.32
C TYR A 87 -41.71 -16.75 -35.76
N GLU A 88 -41.05 -17.49 -36.65
CA GLU A 88 -41.40 -18.81 -37.12
C GLU A 88 -40.14 -19.68 -37.09
N ALA A 89 -40.19 -20.80 -36.37
CA ALA A 89 -39.12 -21.80 -36.32
C ALA A 89 -39.63 -23.15 -36.79
N MET A 90 -38.93 -23.77 -37.74
CA MET A 90 -39.21 -25.12 -38.23
C MET A 90 -38.26 -26.11 -37.53
N LEU A 91 -38.72 -26.72 -36.44
CA LEU A 91 -37.90 -27.62 -35.61
C LEU A 91 -38.09 -29.09 -36.04
N PRO A 92 -37.05 -29.77 -36.59
CA PRO A 92 -37.16 -31.17 -37.01
C PRO A 92 -37.50 -32.11 -35.84
N PHE A 93 -38.23 -33.19 -36.10
CA PHE A 93 -38.57 -34.18 -35.07
C PHE A 93 -37.36 -34.91 -34.49
N GLY A 94 -37.60 -35.57 -33.35
CA GLY A 94 -36.62 -36.49 -32.74
C GLY A 94 -35.66 -35.85 -31.75
N SER A 95 -35.87 -34.58 -31.37
CA SER A 95 -35.00 -33.86 -30.43
C SER A 95 -35.78 -33.00 -29.44
N LEU A 96 -35.14 -32.72 -28.30
CA LEU A 96 -35.57 -31.67 -27.38
C LEU A 96 -34.78 -30.41 -27.72
N TYR A 97 -35.46 -29.32 -28.06
CA TYR A 97 -34.83 -28.05 -28.39
C TYR A 97 -35.02 -27.04 -27.26
N THR A 98 -33.99 -26.26 -26.97
CA THR A 98 -34.09 -25.03 -26.19
C THR A 98 -34.12 -23.86 -27.14
N ILE A 99 -35.19 -23.06 -27.13
CA ILE A 99 -35.35 -21.86 -27.93
C ILE A 99 -35.36 -20.64 -27.02
N LYS A 100 -34.60 -19.59 -27.36
CA LYS A 100 -34.57 -18.35 -26.57
C LYS A 100 -34.23 -17.11 -27.41
N PRO A 101 -34.78 -15.95 -27.08
CA PRO A 101 -34.33 -14.68 -27.66
C PRO A 101 -33.04 -14.24 -26.97
N SER A 102 -32.15 -13.56 -27.69
CA SER A 102 -30.87 -13.04 -27.20
C SER A 102 -30.74 -11.59 -27.61
N LEU A 103 -30.54 -10.71 -26.63
CA LEU A 103 -30.39 -9.27 -26.81
C LEU A 103 -29.40 -8.73 -25.77
N ASN A 104 -28.47 -7.89 -26.20
CA ASN A 104 -27.52 -7.24 -25.29
C ASN A 104 -28.26 -6.49 -24.18
N ASN A 105 -27.78 -6.64 -22.94
CA ASN A 105 -28.33 -6.00 -21.73
C ASN A 105 -29.71 -6.48 -21.27
N TRP A 106 -30.24 -7.55 -21.86
CA TRP A 106 -31.44 -8.25 -21.40
C TRP A 106 -31.09 -9.65 -20.89
N ILE A 107 -31.96 -10.20 -20.06
CA ILE A 107 -31.89 -11.58 -19.58
C ILE A 107 -32.81 -12.42 -20.47
N SER A 108 -32.27 -13.47 -21.09
CA SER A 108 -33.02 -14.39 -21.95
C SER A 108 -33.77 -15.41 -21.13
N VAL A 109 -35.08 -15.58 -21.38
CA VAL A 109 -35.88 -16.67 -20.81
C VAL A 109 -35.90 -17.84 -21.81
N PRO A 110 -35.25 -18.98 -21.51
CA PRO A 110 -35.28 -20.13 -22.40
C PRO A 110 -36.60 -20.90 -22.28
N ASN A 111 -37.04 -21.46 -23.40
CA ASN A 111 -38.18 -22.37 -23.47
C ASN A 111 -37.77 -23.69 -24.11
N GLU A 112 -38.39 -24.78 -23.69
CA GLU A 112 -38.15 -26.11 -24.26
C GLU A 112 -39.27 -26.49 -25.23
N VAL A 113 -38.90 -27.11 -26.35
CA VAL A 113 -39.81 -27.69 -27.34
C VAL A 113 -39.41 -29.14 -27.55
N ASP A 114 -40.21 -30.08 -27.04
CA ASP A 114 -39.98 -31.51 -27.20
C ASP A 114 -40.63 -32.04 -28.46
N THR A 115 -39.83 -32.60 -29.36
CA THR A 115 -40.29 -33.19 -30.63
C THR A 115 -40.06 -34.70 -30.72
N ARG A 116 -39.61 -35.36 -29.63
CA ARG A 116 -39.18 -36.78 -29.63
C ARG A 116 -40.34 -37.78 -29.77
N GLY A 117 -41.57 -37.37 -29.47
CA GLY A 117 -42.76 -38.23 -29.53
C GLY A 117 -43.70 -37.97 -30.72
N LEU A 118 -43.36 -37.01 -31.58
CA LEU A 118 -44.26 -36.55 -32.63
C LEU A 118 -44.12 -37.41 -33.89
N LYS A 119 -45.25 -37.72 -34.52
CA LYS A 119 -45.33 -38.58 -35.71
C LYS A 119 -45.94 -37.88 -36.93
N GLU A 120 -46.64 -36.77 -36.70
CA GLU A 120 -47.28 -35.97 -37.73
C GLU A 120 -47.00 -34.49 -37.49
N TYR A 121 -47.01 -33.72 -38.57
CA TYR A 121 -46.85 -32.27 -38.55
C TYR A 121 -47.74 -31.60 -37.49
N GLN A 122 -47.14 -30.70 -36.71
CA GLN A 122 -47.86 -29.90 -35.73
C GLN A 122 -47.43 -28.43 -35.80
N GLU A 123 -48.40 -27.54 -35.61
CA GLU A 123 -48.15 -26.14 -35.32
C GLU A 123 -48.35 -25.89 -33.83
N THR A 124 -47.43 -25.15 -33.22
CA THR A 124 -47.58 -24.69 -31.84
C THR A 124 -47.28 -23.20 -31.72
N LYS A 125 -47.95 -22.56 -30.76
CA LYS A 125 -47.74 -21.16 -30.43
C LYS A 125 -46.92 -21.06 -29.14
N LEU A 126 -45.80 -20.35 -29.20
CA LEU A 126 -44.89 -20.15 -28.08
C LEU A 126 -44.33 -18.72 -28.12
N ASN A 127 -44.74 -17.88 -27.18
CA ASN A 127 -44.11 -16.58 -27.01
C ASN A 127 -42.75 -16.74 -26.30
N LEU A 128 -41.77 -15.96 -26.74
CA LEU A 128 -40.44 -15.89 -26.18
C LEU A 128 -40.29 -14.62 -25.38
N TYR A 129 -39.55 -14.68 -24.27
CA TYR A 129 -39.48 -13.56 -23.33
C TYR A 129 -38.06 -13.07 -23.09
N LEU A 130 -37.92 -11.75 -22.99
CA LEU A 130 -36.74 -11.06 -22.49
C LEU A 130 -37.09 -10.35 -21.18
N GLU A 131 -36.20 -10.43 -20.21
CA GLU A 131 -36.31 -9.76 -18.91
C GLU A 131 -35.30 -8.61 -18.80
N THR A 132 -35.72 -7.49 -18.22
CA THR A 132 -34.82 -6.35 -17.96
C THR A 132 -33.90 -6.66 -16.80
N LYS A 133 -32.61 -6.31 -16.89
CA LYS A 133 -31.74 -6.33 -15.71
C LYS A 133 -32.30 -5.37 -14.64
N PRO A 134 -32.38 -5.77 -13.35
CA PRO A 134 -33.05 -5.00 -12.31
C PRO A 134 -32.22 -3.82 -11.79
N TYR A 135 -31.31 -3.26 -12.61
CA TYR A 135 -30.39 -2.21 -12.22
C TYR A 135 -29.94 -1.31 -13.38
N VAL A 136 -29.50 -0.10 -13.04
CA VAL A 136 -28.73 0.82 -13.86
C VAL A 136 -27.24 0.62 -13.58
N PHE A 137 -26.44 0.56 -14.63
CA PHE A 137 -24.99 0.55 -14.54
C PHE A 137 -24.50 2.00 -14.55
N ILE A 138 -23.69 2.36 -13.55
CA ILE A 138 -23.02 3.66 -13.52
C ILE A 138 -21.52 3.47 -13.61
N LYS A 139 -20.84 4.38 -14.29
CA LYS A 139 -19.37 4.45 -14.35
C LYS A 139 -18.88 5.88 -14.26
N GLY A 140 -17.66 6.08 -13.78
CA GLY A 140 -17.03 7.39 -13.81
C GLY A 140 -15.75 7.44 -12.99
N ASN A 141 -15.18 8.64 -12.88
CA ASN A 141 -13.96 8.90 -12.14
C ASN A 141 -14.26 9.63 -10.83
N ILE A 142 -13.37 9.48 -9.86
CA ILE A 142 -13.35 10.32 -8.66
C ILE A 142 -12.32 11.42 -8.92
N ILE A 143 -12.76 12.66 -9.06
CA ILE A 143 -11.94 13.79 -9.50
C ILE A 143 -11.57 14.66 -8.31
N ASP A 144 -10.29 14.96 -8.16
CA ASP A 144 -9.82 16.01 -7.26
C ASP A 144 -10.16 17.38 -7.86
N THR A 145 -11.03 18.13 -7.18
CA THR A 145 -11.51 19.44 -7.64
C THR A 145 -10.41 20.48 -7.79
N ARG A 146 -9.27 20.31 -7.12
CA ARG A 146 -8.16 21.27 -7.16
C ARG A 146 -7.21 21.00 -8.31
N THR A 147 -6.88 19.74 -8.58
CA THR A 147 -5.96 19.35 -9.65
C THR A 147 -6.68 19.01 -10.96
N ASN A 148 -7.99 18.81 -10.90
CA ASN A 148 -8.83 18.31 -12.00
C ASN A 148 -8.34 16.96 -12.57
N GLN A 149 -7.71 16.14 -11.72
CA GLN A 149 -7.19 14.82 -12.08
C GLN A 149 -7.94 13.71 -11.34
N PRO A 150 -8.03 12.49 -11.90
CA PRO A 150 -8.56 11.33 -11.21
C PRO A 150 -7.74 10.98 -9.96
N ILE A 151 -8.45 10.60 -8.89
CA ILE A 151 -7.87 10.05 -7.68
C ILE A 151 -7.36 8.63 -7.96
N SER A 152 -6.06 8.42 -7.80
CA SER A 152 -5.44 7.09 -7.90
C SER A 152 -6.10 6.08 -6.96
N ILE A 153 -6.27 4.84 -7.45
CA ILE A 153 -6.77 3.71 -6.67
C ILE A 153 -5.87 3.37 -5.46
N THR A 154 -4.59 3.76 -5.50
CA THR A 154 -3.65 3.58 -4.38
C THR A 154 -4.06 4.38 -3.13
N LYS A 155 -4.84 5.45 -3.29
CA LYS A 155 -5.44 6.21 -2.17
C LYS A 155 -6.63 5.46 -1.53
N LYS A 156 -6.95 4.24 -1.98
CA LYS A 156 -8.04 3.37 -1.51
C LYS A 156 -9.38 4.09 -1.41
N PRO A 157 -9.84 4.75 -2.49
CA PRO A 157 -11.14 5.42 -2.50
C PRO A 157 -12.29 4.43 -2.23
N LYS A 158 -13.36 4.95 -1.62
CA LYS A 158 -14.63 4.24 -1.46
C LYS A 158 -15.76 5.08 -2.04
N VAL A 159 -16.65 4.51 -2.85
CA VAL A 159 -17.91 5.13 -3.26
C VAL A 159 -18.99 4.61 -2.32
N LEU A 160 -19.62 5.55 -1.61
CA LEU A 160 -20.75 5.31 -0.75
C LEU A 160 -22.03 5.56 -1.54
N ILE A 161 -23.00 4.65 -1.40
CA ILE A 161 -24.35 4.78 -1.95
C ILE A 161 -25.29 4.93 -0.75
N ASN A 162 -26.02 6.03 -0.69
CA ASN A 162 -26.85 6.43 0.46
C ASN A 162 -26.07 6.44 1.78
N GLY A 163 -24.79 6.81 1.73
CA GLY A 163 -23.90 6.87 2.89
C GLY A 163 -23.26 5.55 3.31
N ILE A 164 -23.56 4.44 2.65
CA ILE A 164 -23.05 3.10 3.00
C ILE A 164 -22.21 2.55 1.84
N ALA A 165 -21.16 1.78 2.15
CA ALA A 165 -20.41 1.06 1.12
C ALA A 165 -21.31 -0.01 0.48
N SER A 166 -21.22 -0.17 -0.84
CA SER A 166 -22.01 -1.16 -1.57
C SER A 166 -21.12 -2.21 -2.22
N ASP A 167 -21.53 -3.48 -2.10
CA ASP A 167 -20.87 -4.61 -2.74
C ASP A 167 -21.01 -4.61 -4.27
N SER A 168 -21.79 -3.69 -4.86
CA SER A 168 -21.83 -3.52 -6.31
C SER A 168 -20.71 -2.63 -6.84
N VAL A 169 -20.05 -1.86 -5.98
CA VAL A 169 -18.99 -0.94 -6.39
C VAL A 169 -17.72 -1.72 -6.72
N ARG A 170 -17.15 -1.45 -7.89
CA ARG A 170 -15.87 -1.99 -8.34
C ARG A 170 -15.01 -0.86 -8.87
N TYR A 171 -13.69 -1.06 -8.84
CA TYR A 171 -12.73 -0.11 -9.36
C TYR A 171 -11.86 -0.75 -10.42
N ASP A 172 -11.55 0.01 -11.43
CA ASP A 172 -10.62 -0.35 -12.47
C ASP A 172 -9.24 0.26 -12.14
N SER A 173 -8.23 -0.61 -11.95
CA SER A 173 -6.90 -0.19 -11.56
C SER A 173 -6.08 0.46 -12.68
N LEU A 174 -6.45 0.24 -13.94
CA LEU A 174 -5.77 0.80 -15.12
C LEU A 174 -6.23 2.23 -15.40
N THR A 175 -7.54 2.46 -15.26
CA THR A 175 -8.18 3.74 -15.59
C THR A 175 -8.48 4.62 -14.38
N ALA A 176 -8.28 4.10 -13.15
CA ALA A 176 -8.67 4.75 -11.90
C ALA A 176 -10.18 5.14 -11.84
N SER A 177 -11.00 4.46 -12.64
CA SER A 177 -12.45 4.64 -12.67
C SER A 177 -13.14 3.69 -11.70
N TYR A 178 -14.39 3.99 -11.39
CA TYR A 178 -15.29 3.10 -10.66
C TYR A 178 -16.51 2.76 -11.51
N HIS A 179 -17.13 1.63 -11.20
CA HIS A 179 -18.48 1.34 -11.65
C HIS A 179 -19.31 0.77 -10.51
N ALA A 180 -20.64 0.90 -10.61
CA ALA A 180 -21.57 0.34 -9.65
C ALA A 180 -22.91 -0.02 -10.30
N LEU A 181 -23.66 -0.89 -9.63
CA LEU A 181 -25.03 -1.24 -10.01
C LEU A 181 -26.01 -0.60 -9.03
N LEU A 182 -26.97 0.15 -9.58
CA LEU A 182 -28.04 0.80 -8.82
C LEU A 182 -29.37 0.13 -9.16
N PRO A 183 -30.07 -0.49 -8.19
CA PRO A 183 -31.40 -1.04 -8.45
C PRO A 183 -32.37 -0.01 -9.06
N LEU A 184 -33.30 -0.50 -9.89
CA LEU A 184 -34.26 0.37 -10.57
C LEU A 184 -35.28 0.99 -9.60
N ASP A 185 -35.97 2.02 -10.10
CA ASP A 185 -37.09 2.71 -9.44
C ASP A 185 -36.75 3.32 -8.07
N SER A 186 -35.59 3.98 -7.99
CA SER A 186 -35.09 4.59 -6.76
C SER A 186 -34.25 5.84 -7.01
N ILE A 187 -33.98 6.61 -5.96
CA ILE A 187 -33.06 7.76 -6.01
C ILE A 187 -31.89 7.43 -5.09
N TYR A 188 -30.67 7.61 -5.59
CA TYR A 188 -29.44 7.31 -4.86
C TYR A 188 -28.60 8.56 -4.68
N ILE A 189 -28.01 8.70 -3.48
CA ILE A 189 -26.99 9.71 -3.19
C ILE A 189 -25.63 9.02 -3.19
N LEU A 190 -24.78 9.41 -4.11
CA LEU A 190 -23.43 8.89 -4.23
C LEU A 190 -22.43 9.86 -3.61
N ARG A 191 -21.41 9.33 -2.95
CA ARG A 191 -20.33 10.14 -2.39
C ARG A 191 -19.03 9.36 -2.39
N ALA A 192 -17.96 9.97 -2.88
CA ALA A 192 -16.62 9.43 -2.71
C ALA A 192 -16.07 9.73 -1.31
N GLN A 193 -15.50 8.72 -0.67
CA GLN A 193 -14.76 8.79 0.58
C GLN A 193 -13.31 8.43 0.29
N VAL A 194 -12.41 9.40 0.48
CA VAL A 194 -10.97 9.27 0.26
C VAL A 194 -10.25 9.90 1.43
N SER A 195 -9.22 9.24 1.95
CA SER A 195 -8.39 9.78 3.04
C SER A 195 -7.84 11.15 2.66
N ASN A 196 -7.96 12.12 3.58
CA ASN A 196 -7.54 13.52 3.41
C ASN A 196 -8.37 14.36 2.43
N PHE A 197 -9.46 13.83 1.88
CA PHE A 197 -10.40 14.60 1.07
C PHE A 197 -11.79 14.67 1.71
N ILE A 198 -12.57 15.63 1.25
CA ILE A 198 -13.99 15.80 1.54
C ILE A 198 -14.74 15.54 0.23
N GLY A 199 -15.52 14.46 0.17
CA GLY A 199 -16.36 14.18 -0.99
C GLY A 199 -17.62 15.02 -1.02
N ARG A 200 -17.98 15.50 -2.20
CA ARG A 200 -19.26 16.14 -2.51
C ARG A 200 -20.29 15.03 -2.82
N PRO A 201 -21.51 15.08 -2.24
CA PRO A 201 -22.57 14.17 -2.64
C PRO A 201 -23.10 14.53 -4.04
N ASP A 202 -23.46 13.52 -4.81
CA ASP A 202 -24.15 13.66 -6.09
C ASP A 202 -25.39 12.76 -6.15
N THR A 203 -26.45 13.21 -6.80
CA THR A 203 -27.75 12.53 -6.79
C THR A 203 -27.99 11.86 -8.14
N VAL A 204 -28.12 10.53 -8.12
CA VAL A 204 -28.46 9.73 -9.30
C VAL A 204 -29.93 9.30 -9.20
N ASN A 205 -30.77 9.89 -10.03
CA ASN A 205 -32.19 9.56 -10.12
C ASN A 205 -32.41 8.43 -11.14
N VAL A 206 -32.86 7.28 -10.66
CA VAL A 206 -33.30 6.13 -11.48
C VAL A 206 -34.77 5.76 -11.21
N LYS A 207 -35.53 6.69 -10.64
CA LYS A 207 -36.97 6.55 -10.43
C LYS A 207 -37.69 6.44 -11.76
N ASN A 208 -38.71 5.59 -11.85
CA ASN A 208 -39.46 5.29 -13.08
C ASN A 208 -38.62 4.68 -14.22
N GLN A 209 -37.36 4.33 -14.00
CA GLN A 209 -36.57 3.60 -15.00
C GLN A 209 -36.98 2.13 -14.95
N THR A 210 -37.44 1.61 -16.10
CA THR A 210 -37.94 0.24 -16.22
C THR A 210 -37.01 -0.68 -16.99
N ILE A 211 -35.96 -0.14 -17.63
CA ILE A 211 -34.98 -0.88 -18.42
C ILE A 211 -33.55 -0.57 -17.94
N PHE A 212 -32.62 -1.49 -18.23
CA PHE A 212 -31.19 -1.28 -18.04
C PHE A 212 -30.73 -0.02 -18.78
N GLN A 213 -29.91 0.79 -18.12
CA GLN A 213 -29.21 1.92 -18.73
C GLN A 213 -27.79 2.02 -18.19
N GLU A 214 -26.91 2.58 -19.01
CA GLU A 214 -25.56 2.97 -18.63
C GLU A 214 -25.50 4.50 -18.47
N LYS A 215 -24.98 4.98 -17.34
CA LYS A 215 -24.80 6.41 -17.06
C LYS A 215 -23.38 6.73 -16.64
N GLU A 216 -22.85 7.83 -17.14
CA GLU A 216 -21.58 8.39 -16.69
C GLU A 216 -21.80 9.36 -15.52
N VAL A 217 -21.16 9.10 -14.38
CA VAL A 217 -21.30 9.86 -13.14
C VAL A 217 -19.92 10.06 -12.54
N ASN A 218 -19.38 11.28 -12.67
CA ASN A 218 -18.11 11.64 -12.02
C ASN A 218 -18.37 12.15 -10.61
N LEU A 219 -17.61 11.66 -9.63
CA LEU A 219 -17.68 12.13 -8.24
C LEU A 219 -16.55 13.10 -7.96
N TYR A 220 -16.81 14.07 -7.10
CA TYR A 220 -15.85 15.15 -6.84
C TYR A 220 -15.42 15.13 -5.38
N VAL A 221 -14.11 15.24 -5.17
CA VAL A 221 -13.51 15.33 -3.84
C VAL A 221 -12.61 16.56 -3.76
N THR A 222 -12.60 17.23 -2.62
CA THR A 222 -11.74 18.40 -2.37
C THR A 222 -10.79 18.08 -1.23
N SER A 223 -9.49 18.34 -1.40
CA SER A 223 -8.52 18.12 -0.33
C SER A 223 -8.88 18.94 0.91
N LYS A 224 -8.73 18.36 2.11
CA LYS A 224 -8.93 19.10 3.36
C LYS A 224 -7.98 20.31 3.39
N PRO A 225 -8.37 21.49 3.88
CA PRO A 225 -7.56 22.70 3.75
C PRO A 225 -6.39 22.80 4.75
N TRP A 226 -5.92 21.67 5.31
CA TRP A 226 -4.88 21.65 6.34
C TRP A 226 -3.93 20.46 6.19
N VAL A 227 -2.70 20.65 6.67
CA VAL A 227 -1.72 19.60 6.95
C VAL A 227 -1.85 19.20 8.42
N GLU A 228 -1.78 17.90 8.70
CA GLU A 228 -1.66 17.39 10.06
C GLU A 228 -0.18 17.32 10.44
N VAL A 229 0.23 18.14 11.40
CA VAL A 229 1.60 18.22 11.89
C VAL A 229 1.69 17.38 13.16
N ARG A 230 2.63 16.45 13.18
CA ARG A 230 2.92 15.57 14.32
C ARG A 230 4.34 15.82 14.79
N GLY A 231 4.58 15.77 16.08
CA GLY A 231 5.93 15.92 16.60
C GLY A 231 6.01 15.77 18.09
N THR A 232 7.20 16.00 18.62
CA THR A 232 7.50 15.95 20.04
C THR A 232 8.01 17.31 20.50
N ALA A 233 7.58 17.74 21.68
CA ALA A 233 8.16 18.87 22.39
C ALA A 233 9.47 18.45 23.05
N LEU A 234 10.57 19.05 22.63
CA LEU A 234 11.91 18.70 23.05
C LEU A 234 12.55 19.86 23.83
N ASP A 235 13.33 19.52 24.86
CA ASP A 235 14.25 20.48 25.45
C ASP A 235 15.39 20.74 24.45
N ASN A 236 15.70 22.01 24.17
CA ASN A 236 16.63 22.40 23.12
C ASN A 236 18.08 21.98 23.40
N ASN A 237 18.45 21.79 24.67
CA ASN A 237 19.80 21.44 25.07
C ASN A 237 20.00 19.92 25.10
N THR A 238 19.05 19.20 25.71
CA THR A 238 19.11 17.74 25.87
C THR A 238 18.55 16.98 24.67
N LEU A 239 17.68 17.62 23.89
CA LEU A 239 16.89 17.02 22.79
C LEU A 239 16.04 15.83 23.24
N SER A 240 15.80 15.73 24.54
CA SER A 240 14.90 14.74 25.13
C SER A 240 13.47 15.27 25.12
N PRO A 241 12.46 14.38 25.02
CA PRO A 241 11.07 14.74 25.20
C PRO A 241 10.83 15.45 26.54
N ILE A 242 10.13 16.57 26.51
CA ILE A 242 9.70 17.26 27.73
C ILE A 242 8.49 16.52 28.27
N ILE A 243 8.75 15.64 29.25
CA ILE A 243 7.75 14.79 29.91
C ILE A 243 7.54 15.23 31.37
N GLY A 244 6.43 14.81 31.97
CA GLY A 244 6.07 15.12 33.36
C GLY A 244 5.63 16.56 33.60
N ASN A 245 5.60 17.43 32.57
CA ASN A 245 5.14 18.80 32.67
C ASN A 245 3.80 18.98 31.94
N PRO A 246 2.65 18.92 32.66
CA PRO A 246 1.34 19.06 32.03
C PRO A 246 1.02 20.49 31.56
N ASN A 247 1.86 21.47 31.90
CA ASN A 247 1.64 22.88 31.61
C ASN A 247 2.43 23.39 30.41
N ILE A 248 3.12 22.51 29.68
CA ILE A 248 3.78 22.88 28.43
C ILE A 248 2.73 23.19 27.37
N LYS A 249 2.87 24.35 26.72
CA LYS A 249 1.93 24.83 25.71
C LYS A 249 2.64 25.05 24.39
N LEU A 250 1.94 24.72 23.30
CA LEU A 250 2.41 25.03 21.95
C LEU A 250 2.20 26.52 21.66
N VAL A 251 3.16 27.13 20.99
CA VAL A 251 3.10 28.52 20.52
C VAL A 251 3.19 28.51 19.00
N ILE A 252 2.30 29.26 18.34
CA ILE A 252 2.26 29.39 16.89
C ILE A 252 2.18 30.86 16.52
N ASN A 253 3.13 31.32 15.72
CA ASN A 253 3.28 32.73 15.33
C ASN A 253 3.25 33.67 16.54
N GLY A 254 3.92 33.28 17.63
CA GLY A 254 3.97 34.03 18.89
C GLY A 254 2.74 33.90 19.79
N MET A 255 1.68 33.20 19.36
CA MET A 255 0.45 33.03 20.14
C MET A 255 0.39 31.64 20.79
N VAL A 256 0.04 31.60 22.07
CA VAL A 256 -0.18 30.34 22.82
C VAL A 256 -1.45 29.66 22.31
N VAL A 257 -1.37 28.36 22.01
CA VAL A 257 -2.48 27.56 21.48
C VAL A 257 -2.99 26.60 22.55
N ASP A 258 -3.93 27.05 23.37
CA ASP A 258 -4.46 26.27 24.51
C ASP A 258 -5.29 25.04 24.11
N SER A 259 -5.80 25.01 22.88
CA SER A 259 -6.61 23.89 22.37
C SER A 259 -5.78 22.64 22.06
N ILE A 260 -4.44 22.78 21.97
CA ILE A 260 -3.54 21.67 21.64
C ILE A 260 -2.81 21.24 22.90
N LYS A 261 -3.05 19.99 23.30
CA LYS A 261 -2.33 19.36 24.41
C LYS A 261 -1.10 18.65 23.88
N ILE A 262 0.00 18.83 24.59
CA ILE A 262 1.19 18.00 24.47
C ILE A 262 1.03 16.88 25.51
N ASP A 263 1.19 15.64 25.09
CA ASP A 263 1.09 14.48 25.97
C ASP A 263 2.20 14.55 27.03
N ALA A 264 1.83 14.52 28.32
CA ALA A 264 2.81 14.67 29.40
C ALA A 264 3.67 13.41 29.62
N ALA A 265 3.26 12.24 29.13
CA ALA A 265 4.03 11.00 29.25
C ALA A 265 5.04 10.84 28.11
N THR A 266 4.68 11.27 26.89
CA THR A 266 5.51 11.07 25.69
C THR A 266 6.13 12.37 25.14
N GLY A 267 5.59 13.53 25.50
CA GLY A 267 5.94 14.83 24.93
C GLY A 267 5.37 15.04 23.52
N GLU A 268 4.55 14.12 23.00
CA GLU A 268 4.02 14.18 21.64
C GLU A 268 2.82 15.12 21.50
N PHE A 269 2.66 15.70 20.31
CA PHE A 269 1.50 16.52 19.96
C PHE A 269 1.07 16.29 18.52
N THR A 270 -0.17 16.67 18.23
CA THR A 270 -0.71 16.72 16.87
C THR A 270 -1.52 18.00 16.69
N ILE A 271 -1.29 18.73 15.60
CA ILE A 271 -2.03 19.93 15.24
C ILE A 271 -2.38 19.93 13.75
N ARG A 272 -3.49 20.57 13.37
CA ARG A 272 -3.85 20.82 11.98
C ARG A 272 -3.66 22.29 11.63
N LEU A 273 -2.81 22.55 10.64
CA LEU A 273 -2.51 23.91 10.18
C LEU A 273 -2.82 24.06 8.70
N PRO A 274 -3.40 25.20 8.26
CA PRO A 274 -3.61 25.45 6.84
C PRO A 274 -2.33 25.29 6.02
N PHE A 275 -2.41 24.56 4.92
CA PHE A 275 -1.28 24.43 3.98
C PHE A 275 -1.06 25.73 3.18
N GLY A 276 0.05 25.82 2.46
CA GLY A 276 0.39 26.99 1.64
C GLY A 276 0.91 28.19 2.43
N LYS A 277 1.32 28.00 3.69
CA LYS A 277 1.78 29.05 4.60
C LYS A 277 2.99 28.60 5.40
N GLN A 278 3.80 29.56 5.86
CA GLN A 278 4.82 29.32 6.87
C GLN A 278 4.30 29.65 8.27
N TYR A 279 4.76 28.88 9.25
CA TYR A 279 4.44 29.08 10.65
C TYR A 279 5.72 29.13 11.46
N LYS A 280 5.75 29.95 12.50
CA LYS A 280 6.73 29.86 13.57
C LYS A 280 6.13 29.05 14.70
N THR A 281 6.78 27.97 15.08
CA THR A 281 6.34 27.12 16.18
C THR A 281 7.31 27.25 17.35
N ALA A 282 6.85 27.07 18.58
CA ALA A 282 7.69 26.93 19.76
C ALA A 282 6.89 26.22 20.85
N ILE A 283 7.52 25.94 21.99
CA ILE A 283 6.80 25.62 23.23
C ILE A 283 7.09 26.64 24.31
N THR A 284 6.16 26.81 25.23
CA THR A 284 6.35 27.69 26.38
C THR A 284 5.81 27.05 27.64
N SER A 285 6.46 27.34 28.77
CA SER A 285 5.92 27.04 30.09
C SER A 285 6.57 27.95 31.13
N LYS A 286 6.25 27.75 32.42
CA LYS A 286 6.96 28.44 33.50
C LYS A 286 8.47 28.15 33.46
N ASP A 287 8.84 26.92 33.11
CA ASP A 287 10.21 26.39 33.16
C ASP A 287 10.95 26.47 31.82
N PHE A 288 10.26 26.79 30.72
CA PHE A 288 10.85 26.80 29.36
C PHE A 288 10.60 28.11 28.62
N ASN A 289 11.67 28.73 28.12
CA ASN A 289 11.62 29.83 27.18
C ASN A 289 11.28 29.29 25.78
N PRO A 290 10.42 29.99 25.02
CA PRO A 290 10.13 29.60 23.64
C PRO A 290 11.33 29.79 22.73
N ILE A 291 11.63 28.77 21.94
CA ILE A 291 12.55 28.87 20.80
C ILE A 291 11.71 28.73 19.53
N GLU A 292 11.64 29.80 18.75
CA GLU A 292 10.93 29.78 17.48
C GLU A 292 11.68 28.92 16.45
N ASN A 293 10.99 27.95 15.87
CA ASN A 293 11.44 27.20 14.72
C ASN A 293 10.44 27.31 13.56
N ILE A 294 10.95 27.42 12.34
CA ILE A 294 10.11 27.59 11.14
C ILE A 294 9.55 26.23 10.72
N LEU A 295 8.24 26.16 10.62
CA LEU A 295 7.50 25.10 9.94
C LEU A 295 7.05 25.65 8.58
N ASP A 296 7.70 25.20 7.51
CA ASP A 296 7.36 25.62 6.16
C ASP A 296 6.33 24.69 5.53
N LEU A 297 5.07 25.15 5.43
CA LEU A 297 4.01 24.44 4.72
C LEU A 297 3.68 25.10 3.35
N SER A 298 4.49 26.04 2.87
CA SER A 298 4.21 26.81 1.64
C SER A 298 4.17 25.96 0.37
N GLY A 299 4.97 24.91 0.30
CA GLY A 299 5.00 23.98 -0.83
C GLY A 299 3.84 22.97 -0.88
N TYR A 300 3.01 22.91 0.16
CA TYR A 300 1.92 21.94 0.23
C TYR A 300 0.63 22.54 -0.34
N VAL A 301 0.04 21.80 -1.27
CA VAL A 301 -1.21 22.16 -1.94
C VAL A 301 -2.34 21.15 -1.65
N GLU A 302 -2.03 20.05 -0.97
CA GLU A 302 -3.00 19.06 -0.50
C GLU A 302 -2.74 18.67 0.95
N SER A 303 -3.78 18.15 1.62
CA SER A 303 -3.69 17.65 2.98
C SER A 303 -2.81 16.41 3.08
N THR A 304 -1.82 16.47 3.95
CA THR A 304 -0.87 15.40 4.23
C THR A 304 -0.46 15.43 5.72
N VAL A 305 0.42 14.51 6.11
CA VAL A 305 1.03 14.47 7.44
C VAL A 305 2.49 14.92 7.35
N VAL A 306 2.89 15.84 8.22
CA VAL A 306 4.27 16.33 8.32
C VAL A 306 4.79 16.12 9.73
N ASN A 307 6.02 15.63 9.85
CA ASN A 307 6.70 15.51 11.14
C ASN A 307 7.51 16.76 11.44
N HIS A 308 7.28 17.39 12.58
CA HIS A 308 7.95 18.62 12.99
C HIS A 308 8.00 18.73 14.52
N ASN A 309 9.20 18.63 15.08
CA ASN A 309 9.42 18.82 16.51
C ASN A 309 9.47 20.29 16.87
N VAL A 310 9.13 20.59 18.11
CA VAL A 310 9.16 21.96 18.66
C VAL A 310 10.08 22.00 19.86
N PHE A 311 10.73 23.13 20.07
CA PHE A 311 11.81 23.25 21.04
C PHE A 311 11.52 24.33 22.08
N GLY A 312 11.98 24.09 23.30
CA GLY A 312 12.06 25.13 24.33
C GLY A 312 13.36 25.05 25.09
N GLU A 313 13.81 26.19 25.59
CA GLU A 313 15.02 26.31 26.39
C GLU A 313 14.67 26.33 27.87
N PHE A 314 15.16 25.37 28.64
CA PHE A 314 14.95 25.36 30.08
C PHE A 314 15.49 26.63 30.76
N LYS A 315 14.67 27.27 31.59
CA LYS A 315 14.94 28.54 32.26
C LYS A 315 15.71 28.37 33.58
N ASP A 316 16.93 27.80 33.62
CA ASP A 316 17.87 28.13 34.72
C ASP A 316 19.32 27.61 34.63
N ALA A 317 20.18 28.22 35.45
CA ALA A 317 21.64 28.18 35.57
C ALA A 317 22.30 26.84 35.98
N ASN A 318 21.57 25.73 35.96
CA ASN A 318 22.07 24.39 36.31
C ASN A 318 22.63 23.64 35.08
N MET A 319 23.46 24.31 34.28
CA MET A 319 24.12 23.70 33.13
C MET A 319 25.61 23.43 33.42
N ALA A 320 26.11 22.25 33.09
CA ALA A 320 27.53 22.03 32.89
C ALA A 320 27.97 22.62 31.55
N ILE A 321 29.21 23.10 31.49
CA ILE A 321 29.82 23.65 30.28
C ILE A 321 30.90 22.70 29.83
N LEU A 322 30.64 21.95 28.76
CA LEU A 322 31.63 21.13 28.10
C LEU A 322 32.42 21.99 27.13
N SER A 323 33.73 21.81 27.12
CA SER A 323 34.61 22.47 26.15
C SER A 323 35.78 21.58 25.78
N GLY A 324 36.24 21.68 24.55
CA GLY A 324 37.42 20.98 24.08
C GLY A 324 37.54 21.02 22.57
N LYS A 325 38.29 20.07 22.01
CA LYS A 325 38.59 20.00 20.57
C LYS A 325 38.03 18.72 19.96
N ILE A 326 37.80 18.76 18.66
CA ILE A 326 37.54 17.55 17.87
C ILE A 326 38.86 17.11 17.26
N ILE A 327 39.39 15.98 17.70
CA ILE A 327 40.71 15.47 17.34
C ILE A 327 40.57 14.42 16.24
N ASN A 328 41.34 14.59 15.16
CA ASN A 328 41.50 13.57 14.13
C ASN A 328 42.46 12.49 14.66
N THR A 329 41.98 11.25 14.79
CA THR A 329 42.76 10.15 15.39
C THR A 329 43.98 9.75 14.56
N LYS A 330 44.01 10.03 13.25
CA LYS A 330 45.16 9.73 12.39
C LYS A 330 46.30 10.73 12.55
N THR A 331 45.98 12.01 12.76
CA THR A 331 46.99 13.09 12.86
C THR A 331 47.29 13.51 14.29
N GLU A 332 46.45 13.07 15.24
CA GLU A 332 46.46 13.48 16.65
C GLU A 332 46.30 15.00 16.88
N LYS A 333 45.86 15.72 15.84
CA LYS A 333 45.64 17.17 15.87
C LYS A 333 44.14 17.50 15.81
N PRO A 334 43.73 18.71 16.25
CA PRO A 334 42.38 19.20 16.00
C PRO A 334 42.05 19.17 14.51
N LEU A 335 40.78 18.95 14.17
CA LEU A 335 40.31 19.02 12.79
C LEU A 335 40.72 20.34 12.14
N GLU A 336 41.10 20.28 10.87
CA GLU A 336 41.53 21.43 10.09
C GLU A 336 40.40 22.46 9.94
N GLN A 337 40.80 23.73 9.76
CA GLN A 337 39.85 24.81 9.55
C GLN A 337 38.97 24.55 8.33
N GLY A 338 37.69 24.90 8.43
CA GLY A 338 36.72 24.74 7.34
C GLY A 338 35.99 23.40 7.31
N VAL A 339 36.39 22.43 8.14
CA VAL A 339 35.63 21.18 8.31
C VAL A 339 34.35 21.47 9.11
N PRO A 340 33.15 21.23 8.55
CA PRO A 340 31.91 21.44 9.30
C PRO A 340 31.79 20.41 10.42
N VAL A 341 31.68 20.91 11.66
CA VAL A 341 31.48 20.07 12.85
C VAL A 341 30.09 20.30 13.40
N LYS A 342 29.36 19.20 13.57
CA LYS A 342 28.11 19.15 14.34
C LYS A 342 28.28 18.15 15.48
N LEU A 343 27.37 18.21 16.46
CA LEU A 343 27.29 17.21 17.53
C LEU A 343 25.85 16.71 17.63
N LYS A 344 25.69 15.39 17.64
CA LYS A 344 24.44 14.71 17.98
C LYS A 344 24.39 14.49 19.49
N ILE A 345 23.28 14.85 20.13
CA ILE A 345 22.96 14.60 21.53
C ILE A 345 21.74 13.69 21.53
N ASN A 346 21.85 12.54 22.18
CA ASN A 346 20.81 11.51 22.19
C ASN A 346 20.33 11.15 20.76
N GLY A 347 21.27 11.14 19.81
CA GLY A 347 21.02 10.83 18.40
C GLY A 347 20.58 12.01 17.52
N VAL A 348 20.22 13.15 18.09
CA VAL A 348 19.69 14.32 17.35
C VAL A 348 20.76 15.40 17.25
N VAL A 349 20.95 15.99 16.07
CA VAL A 349 21.89 17.12 15.89
C VAL A 349 21.48 18.30 16.76
N SER A 350 22.37 18.75 17.63
CA SER A 350 22.08 19.81 18.60
C SER A 350 22.44 21.21 18.10
N PRO A 351 21.51 22.17 18.13
CA PRO A 351 21.81 23.58 17.88
C PRO A 351 22.56 24.26 19.05
N ALA A 352 22.56 23.63 20.24
CA ALA A 352 23.27 24.11 21.42
C ALA A 352 24.78 23.89 21.34
N PHE A 353 25.24 23.00 20.44
CA PHE A 353 26.65 22.84 20.15
C PHE A 353 27.18 24.04 19.35
N LYS A 354 28.17 24.73 19.92
CA LYS A 354 28.88 25.84 19.27
C LYS A 354 30.31 25.42 18.99
N TYR A 355 30.73 25.52 17.74
CA TYR A 355 32.09 25.24 17.32
C TYR A 355 32.74 26.52 16.78
N ASP A 356 33.84 26.91 17.37
CA ASP A 356 34.72 27.97 16.91
C ASP A 356 35.72 27.37 15.91
N SER A 357 35.48 27.62 14.62
CA SER A 357 36.31 27.11 13.54
C SER A 357 37.66 27.85 13.40
N VAL A 358 37.86 28.96 14.11
CA VAL A 358 39.13 29.69 14.13
C VAL A 358 40.05 29.12 15.21
N ASN A 359 39.52 28.95 16.42
CA ASN A 359 40.27 28.40 17.56
C ASN A 359 40.26 26.87 17.60
N LEU A 360 39.48 26.22 16.73
CA LEU A 360 39.30 24.77 16.62
C LEU A 360 38.78 24.14 17.93
N GLU A 361 37.93 24.88 18.65
CA GLU A 361 37.39 24.53 19.95
C GLU A 361 35.86 24.55 19.91
N TYR A 362 35.22 23.72 20.74
CA TYR A 362 33.78 23.73 20.92
C TYR A 362 33.39 24.14 22.34
N ILE A 363 32.17 24.66 22.46
CA ILE A 363 31.46 24.84 23.72
C ILE A 363 30.08 24.19 23.59
N LEU A 364 29.70 23.41 24.60
CA LEU A 364 28.39 22.80 24.71
C LEU A 364 27.87 22.98 26.14
N LYS A 365 26.66 23.52 26.29
CA LYS A 365 26.02 23.66 27.59
C LYS A 365 24.95 22.59 27.73
N LEU A 366 25.01 21.79 28.80
CA LEU A 366 24.07 20.71 29.07
C LEU A 366 23.52 20.82 30.48
N PRO A 367 22.20 20.66 30.71
CA PRO A 367 21.65 20.51 32.05
C PRO A 367 22.34 19.40 32.85
N VAL A 368 22.63 19.66 34.13
CA VAL A 368 23.08 18.62 35.06
C VAL A 368 21.88 17.78 35.53
N GLY A 369 22.15 16.59 36.09
CA GLY A 369 21.11 15.66 36.54
C GLY A 369 20.74 14.55 35.54
N TYR A 370 21.33 14.57 34.34
CA TYR A 370 21.01 13.65 33.25
C TYR A 370 22.23 12.87 32.74
N ASN A 371 21.96 11.78 32.03
CA ASN A 371 22.92 11.07 31.20
C ASN A 371 22.73 11.46 29.75
N TYR A 372 23.83 11.66 29.02
CA TYR A 372 23.82 12.04 27.62
C TYR A 372 24.61 11.07 26.76
N ASP A 373 24.07 10.82 25.58
CA ASP A 373 24.72 10.11 24.50
C ASP A 373 25.26 11.15 23.49
N LEU A 374 26.58 11.36 23.47
CA LEU A 374 27.21 12.39 22.64
C LEU A 374 27.96 11.74 21.47
N THR A 375 27.69 12.22 20.25
CA THR A 375 28.38 11.71 19.06
C THR A 375 28.70 12.89 18.13
N PRO A 376 29.96 13.14 17.77
CA PRO A 376 30.29 14.08 16.70
C PRO A 376 29.55 13.74 15.40
N SER A 377 29.40 14.70 14.52
CA SER A 377 28.87 14.48 13.18
C SER A 377 29.73 15.27 12.21
N VAL A 378 30.81 14.61 11.81
CA VAL A 378 31.80 15.09 10.86
C VAL A 378 31.79 14.16 9.66
N LYS A 379 31.57 14.72 8.47
CA LYS A 379 31.47 13.95 7.22
C LYS A 379 32.83 13.34 6.86
N ASN A 380 32.83 12.13 6.30
CA ASN A 380 34.03 11.35 5.94
C ASN A 380 34.88 10.88 7.13
N PHE A 381 34.30 10.90 8.33
CA PHE A 381 34.91 10.32 9.52
C PHE A 381 33.93 9.34 10.17
N TYR A 382 34.46 8.28 10.78
CA TYR A 382 33.78 7.54 11.82
C TYR A 382 33.66 8.43 13.06
N ASN A 383 32.42 8.70 13.45
CA ASN A 383 32.10 9.53 14.61
C ASN A 383 31.84 8.65 15.83
N LYS A 384 32.79 8.66 16.76
CA LYS A 384 32.75 7.80 17.94
C LYS A 384 31.63 8.22 18.92
N TYR A 385 30.87 7.23 19.40
CA TYR A 385 29.89 7.39 20.48
C TYR A 385 30.57 7.57 21.84
N GLU A 386 30.14 8.56 22.61
CA GLU A 386 30.71 8.94 23.90
C GLU A 386 29.59 9.20 24.94
N PRO A 387 29.41 8.31 25.93
CA PRO A 387 28.49 8.58 27.03
C PRO A 387 29.03 9.67 27.96
N LEU A 388 28.13 10.42 28.58
CA LEU A 388 28.44 11.42 29.58
C LEU A 388 27.41 11.38 30.72
N ASP A 389 27.89 11.11 31.93
CA ASP A 389 27.08 11.15 33.14
C ASP A 389 27.22 12.53 33.82
N LEU A 390 26.13 13.31 33.81
CA LEU A 390 26.02 14.57 34.54
C LEU A 390 25.08 14.46 35.75
N THR A 391 24.65 13.27 36.15
CA THR A 391 23.65 13.06 37.22
C THR A 391 24.10 13.59 38.58
N LYS A 392 25.41 13.58 38.85
CA LYS A 392 26.02 14.05 40.11
C LYS A 392 26.84 15.33 39.94
N VAL A 393 26.80 15.96 38.77
CA VAL A 393 27.59 17.16 38.47
C VAL A 393 26.85 18.39 38.97
N LYS A 394 27.57 19.36 39.54
CA LYS A 394 27.00 20.65 39.95
C LYS A 394 26.86 21.59 38.76
N GLY A 395 25.83 22.44 38.76
CA GLY A 395 25.66 23.49 37.75
C GLY A 395 26.90 24.39 37.62
N LYS A 396 27.11 24.96 36.43
CA LYS A 396 28.25 25.80 36.03
C LYS A 396 29.63 25.13 36.03
N THR A 397 29.69 23.82 36.31
CA THR A 397 30.95 23.05 36.21
C THR A 397 31.45 23.06 34.77
N LYS A 398 32.72 23.46 34.58
CA LYS A 398 33.41 23.34 33.29
C LYS A 398 34.04 21.95 33.18
N ILE A 399 33.69 21.22 32.13
CA ILE A 399 34.16 19.86 31.89
C ILE A 399 35.00 19.86 30.60
N PRO A 400 36.33 19.79 30.71
CA PRO A 400 37.17 19.62 29.53
C PRO A 400 36.95 18.22 28.95
N LYS A 401 36.50 18.12 27.71
CA LYS A 401 36.33 16.86 26.99
C LYS A 401 36.69 17.07 25.52
N ASN A 402 37.60 16.25 25.00
CA ASN A 402 37.84 16.18 23.57
C ASN A 402 36.96 15.08 22.98
N PHE A 403 36.54 15.27 21.73
CA PHE A 403 35.95 14.20 20.93
C PHE A 403 36.95 13.74 19.89
N TYR A 404 36.84 12.47 19.49
CA TYR A 404 37.76 11.85 18.56
C TYR A 404 36.98 11.32 17.35
N VAL A 405 37.47 11.65 16.16
CA VAL A 405 36.90 11.19 14.89
C VAL A 405 37.99 10.51 14.07
N THR A 406 37.66 9.37 13.46
CA THR A 406 38.62 8.60 12.65
C THR A 406 38.31 8.73 11.17
N PRO A 407 39.27 9.15 10.32
CA PRO A 407 39.01 9.28 8.89
C PRO A 407 38.62 7.93 8.28
N ILE A 408 37.67 7.97 7.33
CA ILE A 408 37.23 6.77 6.60
C ILE A 408 38.25 6.49 5.50
N GLU A 409 39.25 5.66 5.80
CA GLU A 409 40.26 5.22 4.84
C GLU A 409 40.54 3.73 5.00
N VAL A 410 40.85 3.06 3.90
CA VAL A 410 41.21 1.63 3.92
C VAL A 410 42.44 1.41 4.81
N GLY A 411 42.35 0.41 5.69
CA GLY A 411 43.37 0.06 6.68
C GLY A 411 43.26 0.80 8.01
N GLN A 412 42.35 1.76 8.15
CA GLN A 412 42.12 2.42 9.45
C GLN A 412 41.37 1.49 10.40
N SER A 413 41.89 1.35 11.62
CA SER A 413 41.28 0.57 12.70
C SER A 413 40.70 1.46 13.78
N VAL A 414 39.51 1.10 14.25
CA VAL A 414 38.78 1.82 15.31
C VAL A 414 38.36 0.86 16.40
N ASP A 415 38.74 1.17 17.65
CA ASP A 415 38.31 0.41 18.82
C ASP A 415 36.79 0.61 19.02
N ILE A 416 36.03 -0.49 19.12
CA ILE A 416 34.61 -0.45 19.51
C ILE A 416 34.56 -0.48 21.02
N GLU A 417 34.52 0.72 21.63
CA GLU A 417 34.49 0.85 23.07
C GLU A 417 33.13 0.47 23.68
N HIS A 418 33.13 0.14 24.97
CA HIS A 418 31.94 -0.29 25.73
C HIS A 418 31.29 -1.59 25.21
N ILE A 419 32.05 -2.47 24.56
CA ILE A 419 31.61 -3.83 24.23
C ILE A 419 31.95 -4.77 25.39
N TYR A 420 30.91 -5.37 25.97
CA TYR A 420 31.01 -6.28 27.09
C TYR A 420 30.43 -7.64 26.72
N PHE A 421 31.12 -8.69 27.15
CA PHE A 421 30.69 -10.07 26.96
C PHE A 421 30.35 -10.70 28.30
N GLU A 422 29.45 -11.68 28.31
CA GLU A 422 29.27 -12.55 29.47
C GLU A 422 30.57 -13.32 29.80
N THR A 423 30.79 -13.58 31.09
CA THR A 423 32.03 -14.19 31.57
C THR A 423 32.28 -15.53 30.89
N SER A 424 33.46 -15.70 30.29
CA SER A 424 33.86 -16.89 29.53
C SER A 424 32.95 -17.24 28.34
N LYS A 425 32.11 -16.30 27.89
CA LYS A 425 31.19 -16.47 26.76
C LYS A 425 31.44 -15.41 25.68
N ALA A 426 30.80 -15.61 24.53
CA ALA A 426 30.76 -14.67 23.42
C ALA A 426 29.43 -13.90 23.33
N ASP A 427 28.51 -14.13 24.27
CA ASP A 427 27.24 -13.43 24.35
C ASP A 427 27.46 -11.95 24.71
N LEU A 428 26.89 -11.05 23.91
CA LEU A 428 26.97 -9.61 24.11
C LEU A 428 26.04 -9.17 25.24
N LYS A 429 26.55 -8.34 26.17
CA LYS A 429 25.72 -7.73 27.20
C LYS A 429 24.86 -6.60 26.62
N PRO A 430 23.66 -6.34 27.17
CA PRO A 430 22.79 -5.26 26.71
C PRO A 430 23.44 -3.87 26.64
N SER A 431 24.37 -3.58 27.55
CA SER A 431 25.14 -2.31 27.56
C SER A 431 26.00 -2.10 26.31
N SER A 432 26.31 -3.17 25.56
CA SER A 432 27.12 -3.11 24.34
C SER A 432 26.34 -2.58 23.14
N PHE A 433 25.01 -2.72 23.14
CA PHE A 433 24.20 -2.45 21.95
C PHE A 433 24.21 -0.98 21.54
N LYS A 434 24.45 -0.03 22.46
CA LYS A 434 24.59 1.38 22.08
C LYS A 434 25.80 1.63 21.17
N SER A 435 26.97 1.11 21.53
CA SER A 435 28.17 1.22 20.69
C SER A 435 28.03 0.46 19.38
N LEU A 436 27.38 -0.71 19.40
CA LEU A 436 27.15 -1.49 18.19
C LEU A 436 26.18 -0.80 17.24
N ASN A 437 25.13 -0.17 17.76
CA ASN A 437 24.20 0.64 16.97
C ASN A 437 24.90 1.85 16.33
N ALA A 438 25.92 2.43 16.98
CA ALA A 438 26.73 3.48 16.38
C ALA A 438 27.53 2.97 15.17
N LEU A 439 28.08 1.74 15.25
CA LEU A 439 28.74 1.09 14.10
C LEU A 439 27.72 0.79 12.98
N VAL A 440 26.53 0.29 13.31
CA VAL A 440 25.47 0.03 12.33
C VAL A 440 25.05 1.33 11.64
N ALA A 441 24.82 2.40 12.40
CA ALA A 441 24.47 3.71 11.86
C ALA A 441 25.56 4.22 10.91
N PHE A 442 26.84 4.06 11.26
CA PHE A 442 27.96 4.39 10.38
C PHE A 442 27.94 3.58 9.06
N LEU A 443 27.75 2.26 9.12
CA LEU A 443 27.71 1.42 7.91
C LEU A 443 26.47 1.69 7.04
N ASN A 444 25.38 2.19 7.63
CA ASN A 444 24.20 2.64 6.90
C ASN A 444 24.41 4.03 6.28
N GLU A 445 25.13 4.93 6.96
CA GLU A 445 25.48 6.25 6.44
C GLU A 445 26.47 6.16 5.27
N TYR A 446 27.39 5.19 5.30
CA TYR A 446 28.38 4.95 4.25
C TYR A 446 28.20 3.55 3.64
N PRO A 447 27.29 3.38 2.66
CA PRO A 447 26.89 2.06 2.15
C PRO A 447 27.99 1.32 1.37
N GLU A 448 29.01 2.02 0.88
CA GLU A 448 30.14 1.43 0.14
C GLU A 448 31.25 0.90 1.08
N VAL A 449 31.27 1.35 2.34
CA VAL A 449 32.27 0.94 3.32
C VAL A 449 32.11 -0.54 3.66
N THR A 450 33.22 -1.28 3.64
CA THR A 450 33.33 -2.65 4.15
C THR A 450 34.29 -2.71 5.33
N VAL A 451 34.04 -3.60 6.29
CA VAL A 451 34.82 -3.70 7.53
C VAL A 451 35.17 -5.13 7.94
N GLU A 452 36.35 -5.29 8.56
CA GLU A 452 36.76 -6.47 9.33
C GLU A 452 36.59 -6.20 10.83
N ILE A 453 35.69 -6.91 11.49
CA ILE A 453 35.56 -6.94 12.95
C ILE A 453 36.68 -7.82 13.51
N SER A 454 37.55 -7.25 14.32
CA SER A 454 38.75 -7.88 14.86
C SER A 454 38.64 -8.07 16.37
N GLY A 455 38.70 -9.33 16.82
CA GLY A 455 38.69 -9.68 18.24
C GLY A 455 40.11 -9.92 18.77
N HIS A 456 40.39 -9.38 19.96
CA HIS A 456 41.71 -9.51 20.61
C HIS A 456 41.58 -9.93 22.08
N THR A 457 42.60 -10.62 22.59
CA THR A 457 42.72 -10.99 24.02
C THR A 457 43.99 -10.41 24.62
N ASP A 458 44.11 -10.49 25.95
CA ASP A 458 45.40 -10.35 26.62
C ASP A 458 46.23 -11.64 26.48
N ASN A 459 47.41 -11.66 27.11
CA ASN A 459 48.33 -12.79 27.09
C ASN A 459 48.09 -13.84 28.19
N VAL A 460 46.95 -13.80 28.90
CA VAL A 460 46.65 -14.73 29.98
C VAL A 460 45.88 -15.93 29.43
N GLY A 461 46.29 -17.14 29.80
CA GLY A 461 45.66 -18.39 29.36
C GLY A 461 46.27 -18.99 28.09
N SER A 462 45.68 -20.08 27.61
CA SER A 462 46.16 -20.81 26.42
C SER A 462 45.93 -20.00 25.14
N ALA A 463 46.95 -19.94 24.28
CA ALA A 463 46.87 -19.26 22.99
C ALA A 463 45.72 -19.79 22.10
N SER A 464 45.48 -21.10 22.09
CA SER A 464 44.40 -21.73 21.33
C SER A 464 43.01 -21.32 21.85
N ILE A 465 42.86 -21.27 23.17
CA ILE A 465 41.61 -20.80 23.82
C ILE A 465 41.37 -19.33 23.51
N ASN A 466 42.41 -18.50 23.62
CA ASN A 466 42.35 -17.07 23.35
C ASN A 466 42.00 -16.77 21.89
N LEU A 467 42.57 -17.50 20.95
CA LEU A 467 42.21 -17.41 19.54
C LEU A 467 40.72 -17.74 19.34
N THR A 468 40.27 -18.89 19.85
CA THR A 468 38.88 -19.35 19.75
C THR A 468 37.89 -18.33 20.34
N ILE A 469 38.17 -17.80 21.54
CA ILE A 469 37.31 -16.80 22.19
C ILE A 469 37.28 -15.49 21.41
N SER A 470 38.43 -15.03 20.92
CA SER A 470 38.51 -13.79 20.15
C SER A 470 37.70 -13.88 18.85
N GLU A 471 37.75 -15.03 18.18
CA GLU A 471 37.02 -15.30 16.95
C GLU A 471 35.51 -15.35 17.19
N LYS A 472 35.07 -16.08 18.23
CA LYS A 472 33.66 -16.12 18.63
C LYS A 472 33.11 -14.74 18.97
N ARG A 473 33.89 -13.90 19.67
CA ARG A 473 33.50 -12.52 20.02
C ARG A 473 33.41 -11.61 18.81
N ALA A 474 34.39 -11.67 17.91
CA ALA A 474 34.36 -10.92 16.66
C ALA A 474 33.16 -11.33 15.80
N LYS A 475 32.89 -12.64 15.73
CA LYS A 475 31.72 -13.19 15.03
C LYS A 475 30.40 -12.71 15.64
N ALA A 476 30.26 -12.71 16.97
CA ALA A 476 29.05 -12.24 17.64
C ALA A 476 28.74 -10.76 17.31
N VAL A 477 29.77 -9.92 17.27
CA VAL A 477 29.66 -8.50 16.86
C VAL A 477 29.25 -8.38 15.39
N ALA A 478 29.89 -9.13 14.49
CA ALA A 478 29.54 -9.11 13.07
C ALA A 478 28.11 -9.62 12.81
N ASP A 479 27.71 -10.71 13.47
CA ASP A 479 26.37 -11.29 13.37
C ASP A 479 25.32 -10.30 13.89
N TYR A 480 25.62 -9.55 14.96
CA TYR A 480 24.74 -8.47 15.43
C TYR A 480 24.56 -7.38 14.36
N VAL A 481 25.66 -6.86 13.80
CA VAL A 481 25.60 -5.82 12.75
C VAL A 481 24.78 -6.29 11.54
N VAL A 482 24.95 -7.55 11.12
CA VAL A 482 24.15 -8.15 10.04
C VAL A 482 22.68 -8.27 10.41
N SER A 483 22.36 -8.66 11.65
CA SER A 483 20.98 -8.74 12.12
C SER A 483 20.25 -7.39 12.13
N GLN A 484 20.99 -6.28 12.20
CA GLN A 484 20.45 -4.92 12.07
C GLN A 484 20.29 -4.46 10.61
N GLY A 485 20.47 -5.35 9.64
CA GLY A 485 20.17 -5.10 8.21
C GLY A 485 21.38 -4.74 7.35
N VAL A 486 22.61 -4.73 7.90
CA VAL A 486 23.81 -4.52 7.09
C VAL A 486 24.13 -5.80 6.29
N PRO A 487 24.33 -5.74 4.96
CA PRO A 487 24.66 -6.92 4.16
C PRO A 487 25.91 -7.67 4.66
N ARG A 488 25.84 -9.01 4.74
CA ARG A 488 26.95 -9.85 5.20
C ARG A 488 28.22 -9.69 4.37
N SER A 489 28.11 -9.39 3.08
CA SER A 489 29.24 -9.12 2.19
C SER A 489 30.10 -7.92 2.65
N ARG A 490 29.56 -7.02 3.48
CA ARG A 490 30.26 -5.83 3.95
C ARG A 490 30.93 -5.99 5.31
N VAL A 491 30.70 -7.11 5.99
CA VAL A 491 31.16 -7.33 7.37
C VAL A 491 31.78 -8.72 7.48
N VAL A 492 33.10 -8.76 7.65
CA VAL A 492 33.84 -9.98 7.97
C VAL A 492 34.29 -9.93 9.43
N SER A 493 34.55 -11.09 10.03
CA SER A 493 35.01 -11.19 11.42
C SER A 493 36.26 -12.04 11.52
N LYS A 494 37.22 -11.63 12.34
CA LYS A 494 38.47 -12.36 12.56
C LYS A 494 38.93 -12.30 14.01
N GLY A 495 39.32 -13.45 14.56
CA GLY A 495 39.99 -13.53 15.85
C GLY A 495 41.50 -13.46 15.69
N TYR A 496 42.16 -12.60 16.47
CA TYR A 496 43.62 -12.50 16.51
C TYR A 496 44.22 -13.09 17.79
N GLY A 497 43.39 -13.49 18.76
CA GLY A 497 43.83 -13.94 20.07
C GLY A 497 44.77 -12.91 20.72
N LEU A 498 45.91 -13.39 21.21
CA LEU A 498 46.93 -12.59 21.89
C LEU A 498 48.02 -12.03 20.95
N THR A 499 47.91 -12.26 19.64
CA THR A 499 49.02 -12.03 18.68
C THR A 499 49.22 -10.56 18.30
N LYS A 500 48.23 -9.69 18.54
CA LYS A 500 48.27 -8.25 18.20
C LYS A 500 47.97 -7.35 19.41
N PRO A 501 48.83 -7.34 20.45
CA PRO A 501 48.63 -6.49 21.62
C PRO A 501 48.86 -5.00 21.26
N LYS A 502 47.91 -4.14 21.63
CA LYS A 502 48.00 -2.68 21.46
C LYS A 502 48.54 -1.99 22.71
N TYR A 503 48.34 -2.61 23.87
CA TYR A 503 48.73 -2.10 25.18
C TYR A 503 49.66 -3.08 25.89
N THR A 504 50.38 -2.60 26.91
CA THR A 504 51.29 -3.45 27.70
C THR A 504 50.53 -4.57 28.41
N ASN A 505 50.95 -5.82 28.22
CA ASN A 505 50.41 -6.96 28.98
C ASN A 505 50.99 -7.07 30.40
N LYS A 506 51.94 -6.20 30.77
CA LYS A 506 52.60 -6.22 32.08
C LYS A 506 51.65 -5.78 33.21
N THR A 507 50.70 -4.88 32.93
CA THR A 507 49.77 -4.36 33.93
C THR A 507 48.37 -4.93 33.76
N SER A 508 47.61 -5.03 34.85
CA SER A 508 46.20 -5.47 34.80
C SER A 508 45.35 -4.55 33.91
N GLN A 509 45.60 -3.24 33.98
CA GLN A 509 44.93 -2.24 33.15
C GLN A 509 45.24 -2.42 31.66
N GLY A 510 46.52 -2.63 31.30
CA GLY A 510 46.90 -2.85 29.91
C GLY A 510 46.36 -4.16 29.35
N ARG A 511 46.33 -5.24 30.15
CA ARG A 511 45.62 -6.48 29.80
C ARG A 511 44.13 -6.25 29.56
N ALA A 512 43.48 -5.47 30.42
CA ALA A 512 42.07 -5.12 30.23
C ALA A 512 41.82 -4.38 28.90
N LYS A 513 42.69 -3.44 28.52
CA LYS A 513 42.61 -2.75 27.23
C LYS A 513 42.92 -3.65 26.03
N ASN A 514 43.70 -4.72 26.19
CA ASN A 514 43.96 -5.68 25.13
C ASN A 514 42.78 -6.63 24.87
N ARG A 515 41.90 -6.85 25.85
CA ARG A 515 40.62 -7.57 25.67
C ARG A 515 39.60 -6.66 25.00
N ARG A 516 39.77 -6.42 23.70
CA ARG A 516 39.00 -5.46 22.91
C ARG A 516 38.43 -6.07 21.64
N VAL A 517 37.45 -5.37 21.07
CA VAL A 517 37.00 -5.57 19.69
C VAL A 517 37.21 -4.24 18.97
N GLU A 518 37.76 -4.32 17.77
CA GLU A 518 37.92 -3.17 16.87
C GLU A 518 37.30 -3.52 15.51
N PHE A 519 37.07 -2.53 14.67
CA PHE A 519 36.81 -2.76 13.26
C PHE A 519 37.86 -2.06 12.41
N MET A 520 38.26 -2.69 11.32
CA MET A 520 39.17 -2.13 10.33
C MET A 520 38.41 -1.91 9.03
N ILE A 521 38.59 -0.76 8.40
CA ILE A 521 37.99 -0.48 7.09
C ILE A 521 38.76 -1.25 6.02
N THR A 522 38.09 -2.10 5.25
CA THR A 522 38.69 -2.97 4.23
C THR A 522 38.42 -2.50 2.80
N GLY A 523 37.46 -1.61 2.61
CA GLY A 523 37.07 -1.07 1.30
C GLY A 523 36.12 0.12 1.47
N ILE A 524 36.11 1.00 0.48
CA ILE A 524 35.29 2.22 0.41
C ILE A 524 34.70 2.38 -0.98
#